data_AF-A0A4R3YV05-F1
#
_entry.id   AF-A0A4R3YV05-F1
#
_cell.length_a   1.000
_cell.length_b   1.000
_cell.length_c   1.000
_cell.angle_alpha   90.00
_cell.angle_beta   90.00
_cell.angle_gamma   90.00
#
_symmetry.space_group_name_H-M   'P 1'
#
loop_
_entity.id
_entity.type
_entity.pdbx_description
1 polymer ?
#
loop_
_entity_poly.entity_id
_entity_poly.type
_entity_poly.pdbx_seq_one_letter_code
_entity_poly.pdbx_strand_id
1 'polypeptide(L)'
;MKKANVLYLLPLLALSGCALSENLSPPPNGKTVKVAVVKPADVDILPMDVIYRSEKCRDKIFTSTGAINSRAGYHLLTVPFNPEKGSDRVSNNIALDGGGQCEWKLSNIKFDFQYHNMKKFGAGVKRSIPSDIVFVFDRNAPPRGDGHYDDVYGVIEIKKITIL
;
A
#
# COMPACT_ATOMS: atom_id res chain seq x y z
N MET A 1 58.58 -24.52 34.05
CA MET A 1 58.10 -23.50 33.09
C MET A 1 57.48 -24.19 31.88
N LYS A 2 56.15 -24.21 31.75
CA LYS A 2 55.46 -24.53 30.49
C LYS A 2 54.25 -23.60 30.39
N LYS A 3 54.30 -22.71 29.41
CA LYS A 3 53.23 -21.79 29.03
C LYS A 3 52.16 -22.62 28.32
N ALA A 4 50.96 -22.73 28.87
CA ALA A 4 49.80 -23.15 28.11
C ALA A 4 49.07 -21.87 27.69
N ASN A 5 49.27 -21.50 26.43
CA ASN A 5 48.60 -20.39 25.76
C ASN A 5 47.14 -20.81 25.53
N VAL A 6 46.26 -20.49 26.48
CA VAL A 6 44.82 -20.70 26.33
C VAL A 6 44.29 -19.60 25.43
N LEU A 7 44.42 -19.83 24.13
CA LEU A 7 43.72 -19.05 23.12
C LEU A 7 42.23 -19.36 23.28
N TYR A 8 41.52 -18.51 24.01
CA TYR A 8 40.06 -18.51 24.11
C TYR A 8 39.51 -18.24 22.70
N LEU A 9 39.23 -19.30 21.96
CA LEU A 9 38.39 -19.29 20.77
C LEU A 9 37.00 -18.86 21.23
N LEU A 10 36.70 -17.55 21.17
CA LEU A 10 35.31 -17.09 21.16
C LEU A 10 34.64 -17.72 19.94
N PRO A 11 33.62 -18.59 20.08
CA PRO A 11 32.69 -18.73 19.00
C PRO A 11 31.84 -17.46 19.04
N LEU A 12 32.12 -16.53 18.11
CA LEU A 12 31.12 -15.60 17.61
C LEU A 12 30.02 -16.45 16.97
N LEU A 13 29.15 -17.00 17.81
CA LEU A 13 27.81 -17.41 17.42
C LEU A 13 27.13 -16.13 16.94
N ALA A 14 27.29 -15.83 15.65
CA ALA A 14 26.44 -14.89 14.97
C ALA A 14 25.01 -15.42 15.15
N LEU A 15 24.29 -14.84 16.10
CA LEU A 15 22.84 -14.95 16.23
C LEU A 15 22.24 -14.30 14.98
N SER A 16 22.40 -14.95 13.83
CA SER A 16 21.54 -14.75 12.67
C SER A 16 20.21 -15.42 13.03
N GLY A 17 19.38 -14.69 13.77
CA GLY A 17 17.97 -15.04 13.83
C GLY A 17 17.48 -15.13 12.39
N CYS A 18 16.89 -16.27 12.01
CA CYS A 18 16.18 -16.40 10.74
C CYS A 18 14.93 -15.52 10.81
N ALA A 19 15.11 -14.21 10.59
CA ALA A 19 14.00 -13.32 10.32
C ALA A 19 13.53 -13.61 8.90
N LEU A 20 12.24 -13.89 8.76
CA LEU A 20 11.61 -14.03 7.46
C LEU A 20 11.74 -12.70 6.70
N SER A 21 12.14 -12.74 5.44
CA SER A 21 12.24 -11.52 4.63
C SER A 21 10.83 -11.00 4.33
N GLU A 22 10.57 -9.74 4.71
CA GLU A 22 9.29 -9.07 4.47
C GLU A 22 9.19 -8.40 3.09
N ASN A 23 10.19 -8.61 2.22
CA ASN A 23 10.18 -8.04 0.88
C ASN A 23 9.12 -8.69 -0.01
N LEU A 24 8.56 -7.91 -0.92
CA LEU A 24 7.77 -8.44 -2.02
C LEU A 24 8.69 -9.15 -3.03
N SER A 25 8.18 -10.24 -3.59
CA SER A 25 8.77 -10.92 -4.73
C SER A 25 7.63 -11.48 -5.59
N PRO A 26 6.94 -10.62 -6.36
CA PRO A 26 5.84 -11.03 -7.21
C PRO A 26 6.30 -12.09 -8.22
N PRO A 27 5.48 -13.11 -8.52
CA PRO A 27 5.83 -14.11 -9.52
C PRO A 27 5.97 -13.46 -10.91
N PRO A 28 6.94 -13.87 -11.75
CA PRO A 28 7.20 -13.23 -13.05
C PRO A 28 6.00 -13.17 -14.00
N ASN A 29 5.10 -14.16 -13.92
CA ASN A 29 3.87 -14.24 -14.73
C ASN A 29 2.61 -14.03 -13.86
N GLY A 30 2.74 -13.28 -12.76
CA GLY A 30 1.65 -12.95 -11.86
C GLY A 30 0.60 -12.07 -12.53
N LYS A 31 -0.66 -12.24 -12.11
CA LYS A 31 -1.74 -11.33 -12.52
C LYS A 31 -1.54 -9.95 -11.89
N THR A 32 -1.93 -8.92 -12.61
CA THR A 32 -1.88 -7.53 -12.15
C THR A 32 -3.25 -6.86 -12.27
N VAL A 33 -3.45 -5.81 -11.49
CA VAL A 33 -4.51 -4.82 -11.65
C VAL A 33 -3.91 -3.60 -12.31
N LYS A 34 -4.45 -3.20 -13.47
CA LYS A 34 -4.13 -1.91 -14.08
C LYS A 34 -5.02 -0.83 -13.47
N VAL A 35 -4.42 0.16 -12.83
CA VAL A 35 -5.12 1.37 -12.38
C VAL A 35 -4.80 2.47 -13.37
N ALA A 36 -5.81 3.05 -13.99
CA ALA A 36 -5.65 4.10 -14.98
C ALA A 36 -6.66 5.23 -14.75
N VAL A 37 -6.18 6.45 -14.79
CA VAL A 37 -6.96 7.66 -14.51
C VAL A 37 -6.74 8.64 -15.65
N VAL A 38 -7.83 9.19 -16.18
CA VAL A 38 -7.78 10.36 -17.07
C VAL A 38 -7.49 11.57 -16.17
N LYS A 39 -6.33 12.23 -16.33
CA LYS A 39 -5.93 13.38 -15.51
C LYS A 39 -6.57 14.67 -16.06
N PRO A 40 -7.51 15.29 -15.35
CA PRO A 40 -8.02 16.60 -15.74
C PRO A 40 -6.94 17.67 -15.65
N ALA A 41 -6.99 18.69 -16.52
CA ALA A 41 -5.98 19.76 -16.60
C ALA A 41 -5.75 20.51 -15.27
N ASP A 42 -6.78 20.59 -14.42
CA ASP A 42 -6.76 21.36 -13.17
C ASP A 42 -6.56 20.51 -11.90
N VAL A 43 -6.37 19.20 -12.07
CA VAL A 43 -6.30 18.23 -10.96
C VAL A 43 -4.99 17.47 -11.03
N ASP A 44 -4.30 17.37 -9.90
CA ASP A 44 -3.19 16.45 -9.72
C ASP A 44 -3.70 15.12 -9.16
N ILE A 45 -3.24 14.04 -9.80
CA ILE A 45 -3.39 12.68 -9.29
C ILE A 45 -2.13 12.37 -8.49
N LEU A 46 -2.30 12.10 -7.19
CA LEU A 46 -1.21 11.80 -6.27
C LEU A 46 -0.82 10.32 -6.38
N PRO A 47 0.39 9.93 -5.92
CA PRO A 47 0.82 8.53 -5.88
C PRO A 47 -0.18 7.63 -5.15
N MET A 48 -0.24 6.36 -5.56
CA MET A 48 -1.07 5.35 -4.90
C MET A 48 -0.41 4.87 -3.61
N ASP A 49 -1.20 4.76 -2.56
CA ASP A 49 -0.91 3.92 -1.40
C ASP A 49 -1.41 2.49 -1.73
N VAL A 50 -0.48 1.57 -1.91
CA VAL A 50 -0.74 0.16 -2.20
C VAL A 50 -0.41 -0.67 -0.98
N ILE A 51 -1.38 -1.39 -0.45
CA ILE A 51 -1.20 -2.23 0.72
C ILE A 51 -1.34 -3.69 0.34
N TYR A 52 -0.39 -4.48 0.80
CA TYR A 52 -0.46 -5.94 0.81
C TYR A 52 -0.66 -6.43 2.25
N ARG A 53 -1.34 -7.57 2.40
CA ARG A 53 -1.51 -8.26 3.69
C ARG A 53 -0.96 -9.67 3.64
N SER A 54 -0.56 -10.18 4.81
CA SER A 54 -0.04 -11.55 4.98
C SER A 54 -0.55 -12.17 6.27
N GLU A 55 -1.04 -13.41 6.19
CA GLU A 55 -1.33 -14.24 7.36
C GLU A 55 -0.08 -14.97 7.88
N LYS A 56 1.00 -14.98 7.09
CA LYS A 56 2.27 -15.66 7.38
C LYS A 56 3.24 -14.74 8.12
N CYS A 57 3.42 -13.53 7.61
CA CYS A 57 4.11 -12.45 8.32
C CYS A 57 3.06 -11.66 9.08
N ARG A 58 2.92 -11.98 10.35
CA ARG A 58 1.92 -11.37 11.23
C ARG A 58 2.55 -10.30 12.10
N ASP A 59 1.85 -9.19 12.27
CA ASP A 59 2.23 -8.17 13.25
C ASP A 59 1.93 -8.67 14.66
N LYS A 60 2.78 -8.29 15.61
CA LYS A 60 2.49 -8.41 17.04
C LYS A 60 1.82 -7.12 17.52
N ILE A 61 0.76 -7.28 18.32
CA ILE A 61 0.02 -6.17 18.91
C ILE A 61 0.01 -6.33 20.41
N PHE A 62 0.29 -5.26 21.14
CA PHE A 62 0.08 -5.23 22.57
C PHE A 62 -1.35 -4.80 22.87
N THR A 63 -2.05 -5.59 23.68
CA THR A 63 -3.35 -5.21 24.23
C THR A 63 -3.18 -4.17 25.34
N SER A 64 -4.27 -3.50 25.72
CA SER A 64 -4.28 -2.60 26.88
C SER A 64 -3.88 -3.27 28.19
N THR A 65 -3.99 -4.59 28.28
CA THR A 65 -3.57 -5.41 29.43
C THR A 65 -2.09 -5.84 29.36
N GLY A 66 -1.35 -5.45 28.32
CA GLY A 66 0.04 -5.86 28.09
C GLY A 66 0.21 -7.26 27.50
N ALA A 67 -0.89 -7.96 27.19
CA ALA A 67 -0.82 -9.24 26.50
C ALA A 67 -0.42 -9.04 25.03
N ILE A 68 0.31 -10.00 24.46
CA ILE A 68 0.68 -9.99 23.05
C ILE A 68 -0.38 -10.78 22.27
N ASN A 69 -1.00 -10.12 21.30
CA ASN A 69 -1.83 -10.74 20.29
C ASN A 69 -1.18 -10.56 18.91
N SER A 70 -1.82 -11.06 17.85
CA SER A 70 -1.30 -11.01 16.50
C SER A 70 -2.40 -10.80 15.46
N ARG A 71 -2.12 -9.93 14.48
CA ARG A 71 -2.96 -9.70 13.28
C ARG A 71 -2.18 -10.02 12.02
N ALA A 72 -2.88 -10.15 10.90
CA ALA A 72 -2.25 -10.15 9.58
C ALA A 72 -1.31 -8.95 9.45
N GLY A 73 -0.07 -9.17 9.01
CA GLY A 73 0.87 -8.09 8.76
C GLY A 73 0.45 -7.29 7.54
N TYR A 74 0.93 -6.05 7.46
CA TYR A 74 0.71 -5.18 6.31
C TYR A 74 2.04 -4.71 5.73
N HIS A 75 2.07 -4.56 4.40
CA HIS A 75 3.19 -3.96 3.68
C HIS A 75 2.65 -2.82 2.82
N LEU A 76 3.00 -1.58 3.16
CA LEU A 76 2.59 -0.37 2.44
C LEU A 76 3.67 0.06 1.45
N LEU A 77 3.26 0.32 0.21
CA LEU A 77 4.09 0.89 -0.84
C LEU A 77 3.45 2.18 -1.35
N THR A 78 4.27 3.21 -1.59
CA THR A 78 3.85 4.39 -2.34
C THR A 78 4.30 4.22 -3.79
N VAL A 79 3.34 4.10 -4.71
CA VAL A 79 3.58 3.79 -6.12
C VAL A 79 3.13 4.96 -6.98
N PRO A 80 4.02 5.64 -7.73
CA PRO A 80 3.62 6.72 -8.62
C PRO A 80 2.84 6.20 -9.83
N PHE A 81 2.01 7.05 -10.41
CA PHE A 81 1.45 6.77 -11.75
C PHE A 81 2.46 7.13 -12.84
N ASN A 82 2.43 6.38 -13.94
CA ASN A 82 3.21 6.67 -15.14
C ASN A 82 2.33 7.35 -16.20
N PRO A 83 2.80 8.43 -16.85
CA PRO A 83 2.08 9.03 -17.97
C PRO A 83 1.93 8.05 -19.13
N GLU A 84 0.72 7.94 -19.70
CA GLU A 84 0.47 7.17 -20.92
C GLU A 84 0.80 8.03 -22.15
N LYS A 85 1.72 7.54 -23.00
CA LYS A 85 2.24 8.29 -24.16
C LYS A 85 1.10 8.77 -25.07
N GLY A 86 1.08 10.07 -25.34
CA GLY A 86 0.11 10.68 -26.27
C GLY A 86 -1.31 10.82 -25.71
N SER A 87 -1.49 10.77 -24.39
CA SER A 87 -2.79 10.96 -23.74
C SER A 87 -2.67 11.78 -22.45
N ASP A 88 -3.82 12.21 -21.94
CA ASP A 88 -3.97 12.79 -20.60
C ASP A 88 -4.11 11.72 -19.50
N ARG A 89 -3.90 10.44 -19.84
CA ARG A 89 -4.05 9.34 -18.89
C ARG A 89 -2.75 9.08 -18.15
N VAL A 90 -2.88 8.71 -16.89
CA VAL A 90 -1.80 8.18 -16.08
C VAL A 90 -2.19 6.79 -15.59
N SER A 91 -1.25 5.83 -15.58
CA SER A 91 -1.54 4.47 -15.15
C SER A 91 -0.36 3.76 -14.52
N ASN A 92 -0.64 2.69 -13.78
CA ASN A 92 0.36 1.73 -13.34
C ASN A 92 -0.26 0.34 -13.18
N ASN A 93 0.57 -0.70 -13.15
CA ASN A 93 0.17 -2.08 -12.92
C ASN A 93 0.63 -2.52 -11.53
N ILE A 94 -0.30 -3.00 -10.72
CA ILE A 94 -0.04 -3.48 -9.36
C ILE A 94 -0.22 -5.00 -9.34
N ALA A 95 0.74 -5.74 -8.79
CA ALA A 95 0.64 -7.19 -8.68
C ALA A 95 -0.51 -7.60 -7.73
N LEU A 96 -1.33 -8.57 -8.12
CA LEU A 96 -2.30 -9.18 -7.20
C LEU A 96 -1.60 -10.05 -6.17
N ASP A 97 -0.58 -10.77 -6.61
CA ASP A 97 0.30 -11.58 -5.77
C ASP A 97 1.63 -10.84 -5.56
N GLY A 98 1.81 -10.31 -4.36
CA GLY A 98 3.06 -9.67 -3.94
C GLY A 98 4.17 -10.69 -3.64
N GLY A 99 3.80 -11.96 -3.45
CA GLY A 99 4.73 -13.07 -3.26
C GLY A 99 5.71 -12.87 -2.11
N GLY A 100 6.96 -13.26 -2.32
CA GLY A 100 7.99 -13.25 -1.28
C GLY A 100 7.77 -14.31 -0.20
N GLN A 101 8.62 -14.30 0.82
CA GLN A 101 8.58 -15.30 1.89
C GLN A 101 7.32 -15.16 2.76
N CYS A 102 6.75 -13.96 2.83
CA CYS A 102 5.51 -13.64 3.50
C CYS A 102 4.25 -13.96 2.69
N GLU A 103 4.36 -14.36 1.42
CA GLU A 103 3.17 -14.64 0.58
C GLU A 103 2.19 -13.46 0.53
N TRP A 104 2.73 -12.24 0.36
CA TRP A 104 1.96 -11.00 0.34
C TRP A 104 0.84 -11.04 -0.70
N LYS A 105 -0.38 -10.67 -0.33
CA LYS A 105 -1.53 -10.54 -1.25
C LYS A 105 -2.03 -9.10 -1.27
N LEU A 106 -2.35 -8.60 -2.46
CA LEU A 106 -2.89 -7.26 -2.63
C LEU A 106 -4.17 -7.13 -1.80
N SER A 107 -4.24 -6.04 -1.05
CA SER A 107 -5.31 -5.81 -0.10
C SER A 107 -6.12 -4.57 -0.45
N ASN A 108 -5.45 -3.44 -0.67
CA ASN A 108 -6.10 -2.22 -1.05
C ASN A 108 -5.18 -1.32 -1.88
N ILE A 109 -5.79 -0.55 -2.76
CA ILE A 109 -5.15 0.53 -3.51
C ILE A 109 -5.95 1.79 -3.22
N LYS A 110 -5.29 2.79 -2.65
CA LYS A 110 -5.85 4.12 -2.46
C LYS A 110 -5.05 5.11 -3.30
N PHE A 111 -5.70 6.07 -3.92
CA PHE A 111 -5.01 7.25 -4.40
C PHE A 111 -5.86 8.49 -4.22
N ASP A 112 -5.14 9.60 -4.12
CA ASP A 112 -5.71 10.89 -3.80
C ASP A 112 -5.63 11.78 -5.03
N PHE A 113 -6.54 12.73 -5.11
CA PHE A 113 -6.53 13.76 -6.13
C PHE A 113 -6.93 15.09 -5.53
N GLN A 114 -6.34 16.15 -6.06
CA GLN A 114 -6.57 17.50 -5.56
C GLN A 114 -6.43 18.51 -6.69
N TYR A 115 -7.10 19.65 -6.55
CA TYR A 115 -6.91 20.75 -7.48
C TYR A 115 -5.53 21.39 -7.25
N HIS A 116 -4.83 21.76 -8.33
CA HIS A 116 -3.50 22.39 -8.21
C HIS A 116 -3.56 23.92 -8.11
N ASN A 117 -4.60 24.54 -8.68
CA ASN A 117 -4.72 26.00 -8.72
C ASN A 117 -6.01 26.50 -8.04
N MET A 118 -5.87 26.95 -6.79
CA MET A 118 -7.02 27.44 -6.00
C MET A 118 -7.53 28.81 -6.47
N LYS A 119 -6.71 29.60 -7.18
CA LYS A 119 -7.09 30.95 -7.61
C LYS A 119 -8.29 30.93 -8.56
N LYS A 120 -8.53 29.82 -9.24
CA LYS A 120 -9.70 29.59 -10.11
C LYS A 120 -11.03 29.57 -9.35
N PHE A 121 -11.01 29.35 -8.03
CA PHE A 121 -12.20 29.28 -7.17
C PHE A 121 -12.46 30.56 -6.37
N GLY A 122 -11.69 31.64 -6.61
CA GLY A 122 -11.84 32.94 -5.94
C GLY A 122 -10.83 33.19 -4.81
N ALA A 123 -10.62 34.46 -4.47
CA ALA A 123 -9.56 34.90 -3.55
C ALA A 123 -9.70 34.36 -2.11
N GLY A 124 -10.90 33.93 -1.72
CA GLY A 124 -11.15 33.33 -0.40
C GLY A 124 -10.70 31.87 -0.28
N VAL A 125 -10.49 31.16 -1.39
CA VAL A 125 -10.12 29.74 -1.39
C VAL A 125 -8.60 29.59 -1.39
N LYS A 126 -8.05 29.14 -0.25
CA LYS A 126 -6.60 29.12 -0.03
C LYS A 126 -5.95 27.75 -0.19
N ARG A 127 -6.69 26.65 -0.05
CA ARG A 127 -6.13 25.30 -0.08
C ARG A 127 -7.11 24.31 -0.71
N SER A 128 -6.55 23.31 -1.37
CA SER A 128 -7.28 22.09 -1.75
C SER A 128 -7.17 21.09 -0.61
N ILE A 129 -8.24 20.35 -0.35
CA ILE A 129 -8.21 19.15 0.50
C ILE A 129 -8.25 17.97 -0.46
N PRO A 130 -7.26 17.06 -0.43
CA PRO A 130 -7.30 15.87 -1.26
C PRO A 130 -8.57 15.07 -1.01
N SER A 131 -9.17 14.59 -2.09
CA SER A 131 -10.20 13.57 -2.05
C SER A 131 -9.59 12.26 -2.52
N ASP A 132 -10.05 11.14 -2.00
CA ASP A 132 -9.47 9.84 -2.29
C ASP A 132 -10.48 8.84 -2.85
N ILE A 133 -9.96 7.86 -3.57
CA ILE A 133 -10.68 6.66 -3.98
C ILE A 133 -9.92 5.47 -3.43
N VAL A 134 -10.63 4.55 -2.78
CA VAL A 134 -10.09 3.32 -2.22
C VAL A 134 -10.71 2.12 -2.89
N PHE A 135 -9.87 1.25 -3.46
CA PHE A 135 -10.26 -0.06 -3.97
C PHE A 135 -9.81 -1.13 -2.98
N VAL A 136 -10.74 -1.96 -2.53
CA VAL A 136 -10.48 -3.08 -1.60
C VAL A 136 -10.54 -4.39 -2.38
N PHE A 137 -9.51 -5.21 -2.26
CA PHE A 137 -9.33 -6.48 -2.98
C PHE A 137 -9.42 -7.71 -2.07
N ASP A 138 -9.56 -7.50 -0.76
CA ASP A 138 -9.73 -8.55 0.24
C ASP A 138 -11.01 -8.35 1.07
N ARG A 139 -11.17 -9.13 2.14
CA ARG A 139 -12.34 -9.08 3.03
C ARG A 139 -12.13 -8.25 4.29
N ASN A 140 -11.07 -7.46 4.39
CA ASN A 140 -10.87 -6.61 5.56
C ASN A 140 -11.14 -5.15 5.20
N ALA A 141 -11.57 -4.39 6.20
CA ALA A 141 -11.76 -2.96 6.05
C ALA A 141 -10.46 -2.26 5.58
N PRO A 142 -10.58 -1.19 4.76
CA PRO A 142 -9.43 -0.37 4.42
C PRO A 142 -8.85 0.26 5.70
N PRO A 143 -7.52 0.43 5.82
CA PRO A 143 -6.91 0.97 7.04
C PRO A 143 -7.33 2.41 7.37
N ARG A 144 -7.78 3.16 6.37
CA ARG A 144 -8.37 4.49 6.50
C ARG A 144 -9.63 4.52 5.64
N GLY A 145 -10.75 4.81 6.27
CA GLY A 145 -12.06 4.99 5.65
C GLY A 145 -12.99 5.61 6.68
N ASP A 146 -14.00 6.33 6.22
CA ASP A 146 -15.05 6.92 7.06
C ASP A 146 -16.12 5.89 7.49
N GLY A 147 -15.98 4.65 7.04
CA GLY A 147 -16.92 3.55 7.31
C GLY A 147 -17.98 3.36 6.21
N HIS A 148 -17.98 4.19 5.16
CA HIS A 148 -18.85 4.03 4.01
C HIS A 148 -18.08 3.41 2.84
N TYR A 149 -18.51 2.23 2.40
CA TYR A 149 -18.01 1.59 1.18
C TYR A 149 -19.17 0.88 0.48
N ASP A 150 -19.14 0.90 -0.85
CA ASP A 150 -20.06 0.14 -1.68
C ASP A 150 -19.35 -1.12 -2.18
N ASP A 151 -19.93 -2.29 -1.88
CA ASP A 151 -19.49 -3.55 -2.49
C ASP A 151 -19.96 -3.58 -3.93
N VAL A 152 -19.01 -3.46 -4.85
CA VAL A 152 -19.29 -3.33 -6.28
C VAL A 152 -18.73 -4.54 -7.04
N TYR A 153 -19.55 -5.11 -7.94
CA TYR A 153 -19.20 -6.28 -8.74
C TYR A 153 -19.42 -6.01 -10.23
N GLY A 154 -18.51 -6.49 -11.08
CA GLY A 154 -18.61 -6.37 -12.54
C GLY A 154 -18.11 -5.00 -13.06
N VAL A 155 -18.62 -4.59 -14.24
CA VAL A 155 -18.34 -3.25 -14.78
C VAL A 155 -19.26 -2.26 -14.09
N ILE A 156 -18.68 -1.31 -13.35
CA ILE A 156 -19.44 -0.27 -12.66
C ILE A 156 -19.11 1.06 -13.33
N GLU A 157 -20.15 1.71 -13.85
CA GLU A 157 -20.10 3.12 -14.20
C GLU A 157 -20.50 3.92 -12.96
N ILE A 158 -19.53 4.64 -12.38
CA ILE A 158 -19.81 5.56 -11.27
C ILE A 158 -20.56 6.75 -11.86
N LYS A 159 -21.88 6.79 -11.68
CA LYS A 159 -22.71 7.91 -12.11
C LYS A 159 -22.45 9.10 -11.20
N LYS A 160 -22.33 10.28 -11.81
CA LYS A 160 -22.17 11.56 -11.11
C LYS A 160 -23.32 11.74 -10.11
N ILE A 161 -23.01 11.72 -8.81
CA ILE A 161 -23.94 12.17 -7.78
C ILE A 161 -24.05 13.69 -7.94
N THR A 162 -25.23 14.15 -8.35
CA THR A 162 -25.54 15.58 -8.37
C THR A 162 -25.94 15.95 -6.96
N ILE A 163 -25.00 16.55 -6.22
CA ILE A 163 -25.33 17.21 -4.96
C ILE A 163 -25.95 18.56 -5.35
N LEU A 164 -27.25 18.70 -5.09
CA LEU A 164 -28.04 19.93 -5.27
C LEU A 164 -27.69 20.96 -4.20
#